data_AF-A0A7J0BTR7-F1
#
_entry.id   AF-A0A7J0BTR7-F1
#
_cell.length_a   1.000
_cell.length_b   1.000
_cell.length_c   1.000
_cell.angle_alpha   90.00
_cell.angle_beta   90.00
_cell.angle_gamma   90.00
#
_symmetry.space_group_name_H-M   'P 1'
#
loop_
_entity.id
_entity.type
_entity.pdbx_description
1 polymer ?
#
loop_
_entity_poly.entity_id
_entity_poly.type
_entity_poly.pdbx_seq_one_letter_code
_entity_poly.pdbx_strand_id
1 'polypeptide(L)' 'MQDEKIWPDTTDDDLWTAARADIDAKYPGRFSEEYIRDAFERTCAKFDDYVPLSRFLKKLRVVCLWERPLVPDEILFPDE' A
#
# COMPACT_ATOMS: atom_id res chain seq x y z
N MET A 1 7.99 4.77 22.62
CA MET A 1 8.16 3.74 21.56
C MET A 1 9.02 4.40 20.50
N GLN A 2 10.23 3.89 20.27
CA GLN A 2 11.08 4.42 19.20
C GLN A 2 10.50 3.96 17.87
N ASP A 3 10.22 4.89 16.96
CA ASP A 3 9.85 4.54 15.58
C ASP A 3 11.09 3.92 14.93
N GLU A 4 11.04 2.62 14.66
CA GLU A 4 12.11 1.92 13.97
C GLU A 4 12.29 2.51 12.58
N LYS A 5 13.54 2.81 12.22
CA LYS A 5 13.90 3.25 10.88
C LYS A 5 14.07 2.02 10.02
N ILE A 6 13.25 1.91 8.99
CA ILE A 6 13.30 0.83 8.01
C ILE A 6 13.88 1.35 6.70
N TRP A 7 14.58 0.47 6.00
CA TRP A 7 14.91 0.71 4.60
C TRP A 7 13.76 0.16 3.76
N PRO A 8 13.07 0.99 2.97
CA PRO A 8 11.93 0.53 2.20
C PRO A 8 12.38 -0.27 0.99
N ASP A 9 12.38 -1.59 1.13
CA ASP A 9 12.80 -2.52 0.09
C ASP A 9 11.65 -3.46 -0.32
N THR A 10 11.58 -3.79 -1.61
CA THR A 10 10.53 -4.68 -2.14
C THR A 10 10.79 -6.16 -1.82
N THR A 11 12.03 -6.51 -1.50
CA THR A 11 12.48 -7.86 -1.13
C THR A 11 12.44 -8.10 0.37
N ASP A 12 12.11 -7.09 1.17
CA ASP A 12 11.99 -7.22 2.63
C ASP A 12 10.64 -7.84 3.01
N ASP A 13 10.67 -9.12 3.35
CA ASP A 13 9.49 -9.92 3.73
C ASP A 13 8.89 -9.47 5.08
N ASP A 14 9.71 -9.01 6.02
CA ASP A 14 9.25 -8.49 7.32
C ASP A 14 8.46 -7.19 7.11
N LEU A 15 9.00 -6.28 6.28
CA LEU A 15 8.35 -5.02 5.92
C LEU A 15 7.06 -5.26 5.14
N TRP A 16 7.06 -6.20 4.19
CA TRP A 16 5.87 -6.62 3.47
C TRP A 16 4.79 -7.17 4.41
N THR A 17 5.17 -8.02 5.36
CA THR A 17 4.25 -8.59 6.34
C THR A 17 3.63 -7.51 7.22
N ALA A 18 4.44 -6.55 7.68
CA ALA A 18 3.97 -5.41 8.46
C ALA A 18 3.03 -4.49 7.66
N ALA A 19 3.38 -4.21 6.40
CA ALA A 19 2.57 -3.42 5.47
C ALA A 19 1.20 -4.06 5.22
N ARG A 20 1.16 -5.35 4.91
CA ARG A 20 -0.06 -6.10 4.70
C ARG A 20 -0.95 -6.12 5.95
N ALA A 21 -0.36 -6.44 7.10
CA ALA A 21 -1.09 -6.49 8.37
C ALA A 21 -1.70 -5.12 8.73
N ASP A 22 -0.98 -4.04 8.45
CA ASP A 22 -1.45 -2.69 8.71
C ASP A 22 -2.64 -2.29 7.80
N ILE A 23 -2.56 -2.63 6.51
CA ILE A 23 -3.67 -2.38 5.57
C ILE A 23 -4.89 -3.22 5.93
N ASP A 24 -4.72 -4.51 6.22
CA ASP A 24 -5.83 -5.39 6.61
C ASP A 24 -6.49 -4.92 7.92
N ALA A 25 -5.70 -4.49 8.92
CA ALA A 25 -6.22 -3.95 10.17
C ALA A 25 -7.00 -2.64 10.00
N LYS A 26 -6.64 -1.80 9.02
CA LYS A 26 -7.28 -0.50 8.77
C LYS A 26 -8.43 -0.58 7.76
N TYR A 27 -8.33 -1.46 6.78
CA TYR A 27 -9.22 -1.59 5.63
C TYR A 27 -9.51 -3.07 5.32
N PRO A 28 -10.10 -3.83 6.25
CA PRO A 28 -10.29 -5.27 6.11
C PRO A 28 -11.15 -5.58 4.88
N GLY A 29 -10.65 -6.45 4.01
CA GLY A 29 -11.36 -6.89 2.79
C GLY A 29 -11.60 -5.80 1.73
N ARG A 30 -10.99 -4.62 1.86
CA ARG A 30 -11.17 -3.52 0.90
C ARG A 30 -10.28 -3.63 -0.34
N PHE A 31 -9.09 -4.20 -0.18
CA PHE A 31 -8.07 -4.26 -1.22
C PHE A 31 -7.60 -5.71 -1.41
N SER A 32 -7.42 -6.13 -2.66
CA SER A 32 -6.82 -7.42 -2.99
C SER A 32 -5.32 -7.43 -2.65
N GLU A 33 -4.76 -8.59 -2.36
CA GLU A 33 -3.32 -8.74 -2.04
C GLU A 33 -2.43 -8.18 -3.16
N GLU A 34 -2.77 -8.45 -4.43
CA GLU A 34 -2.06 -7.93 -5.61
C GLU A 34 -2.02 -6.40 -5.65
N TYR A 35 -3.12 -5.76 -5.27
CA TYR A 35 -3.21 -4.31 -5.22
C TYR A 35 -2.38 -3.73 -4.08
N ILE A 36 -2.37 -4.39 -2.91
CA ILE A 36 -1.51 -4.01 -1.79
C ILE A 36 -0.04 -4.17 -2.17
N ARG A 37 0.30 -5.20 -2.95
CA ARG A 37 1.65 -5.45 -3.46
C ARG A 37 2.11 -4.35 -4.43
N ASP A 38 1.29 -3.98 -5.42
CA ASP A 38 1.60 -2.85 -6.32
C ASP A 38 1.80 -1.54 -5.54
N ALA A 39 0.90 -1.24 -4.60
CA ALA A 39 1.00 -0.05 -3.77
C ALA A 39 2.27 -0.06 -2.90
N PHE A 40 2.68 -1.25 -2.41
CA PHE A 40 3.91 -1.45 -1.65
C PHE A 40 5.14 -1.17 -2.50
N GLU A 41 5.26 -1.78 -3.67
CA GLU A 41 6.38 -1.59 -4.59
C GLU A 41 6.54 -0.11 -5.00
N ARG A 42 5.43 0.56 -5.29
CA ARG A 42 5.41 2.00 -5.61
C ARG A 42 5.72 2.89 -4.43
N THR A 43 5.42 2.43 -3.22
CA THR A 43 5.79 3.15 -2.00
C THR A 43 7.28 3.02 -1.75
N CYS A 44 7.85 1.82 -1.92
CA CYS A 44 9.29 1.59 -1.85
C CYS A 44 10.05 2.44 -2.88
N ALA A 45 9.60 2.47 -4.14
CA ALA A 45 10.21 3.27 -5.19
C ALA A 45 10.15 4.80 -4.97
N LYS A 46 9.38 5.29 -3.98
CA LYS A 46 9.30 6.72 -3.64
C LYS A 46 10.27 7.15 -2.55
N PHE A 47 10.98 6.22 -1.94
CA PHE A 47 11.90 6.50 -0.84
C PHE A 47 13.31 6.04 -1.22
N ASP A 48 14.25 6.99 -1.21
CA ASP A 48 15.68 6.74 -1.46
C ASP A 48 16.52 6.68 -0.17
N ASP A 49 15.87 6.72 1.01
CA ASP A 49 16.56 6.77 2.30
C ASP A 49 15.78 6.03 3.40
N TYR A 50 16.43 5.82 4.55
CA TYR A 50 15.81 5.22 5.73
C TYR A 50 14.67 6.08 6.25
N VAL A 51 13.48 5.48 6.36
CA VAL A 51 12.29 6.17 6.85
C VAL A 51 11.74 5.47 8.09
N PRO A 52 11.12 6.21 9.03
CA PRO A 52 10.43 5.59 10.15
C PRO A 52 9.25 4.75 9.63
N LEU A 53 9.06 3.56 10.21
CA LEU A 53 8.01 2.61 9.81
C LEU A 53 6.63 3.28 9.78
N SER A 54 6.28 4.12 10.76
CA SER A 54 5.00 4.82 10.77
C SER A 54 4.80 5.73 9.55
N ARG A 55 5.87 6.34 9.05
CA ARG A 55 5.82 7.19 7.84
C ARG A 55 5.63 6.35 6.58
N PHE A 56 6.31 5.20 6.52
CA PHE A 56 6.16 4.25 5.43
C PHE A 56 4.71 3.74 5.34
N LEU A 57 4.18 3.20 6.43
CA LEU A 57 2.80 2.69 6.49
C LEU A 57 1.76 3.77 6.15
N LYS A 58 1.96 5.00 6.67
CA LYS A 58 1.08 6.13 6.32
C LYS A 58 1.11 6.43 4.82
N LYS A 59 2.29 6.36 4.18
CA LYS A 59 2.42 6.59 2.74
C LYS A 59 1.77 5.48 1.93
N LEU A 60 1.97 4.22 2.34
CA LEU A 60 1.34 3.06 1.73
C LEU A 60 -0.18 3.20 1.73
N ARG A 61 -0.79 3.50 2.88
CA ARG A 61 -2.25 3.74 2.98
C ARG A 61 -2.71 4.84 2.03
N VAL A 62 -1.94 5.93 1.92
CA VAL A 62 -2.28 7.02 1.01
C VAL A 62 -2.23 6.55 -0.44
N VAL A 63 -1.24 5.74 -0.83
CA VAL A 63 -1.16 5.15 -2.17
C VAL A 63 -2.37 4.25 -2.43
N CYS A 64 -2.69 3.33 -1.52
CA CYS A 64 -3.86 2.46 -1.62
C CYS A 64 -5.20 3.23 -1.68
N LEU A 65 -5.30 4.42 -1.08
CA LEU A 65 -6.53 5.21 -1.08
C LEU A 65 -6.65 6.18 -2.25
N TRP A 66 -5.53 6.66 -2.79
CA TRP A 66 -5.51 7.63 -3.87
C TRP A 66 -5.67 7.00 -5.24
N GLU A 67 -5.25 5.75 -5.40
CA GLU A 67 -5.63 4.99 -6.56
C GLU A 67 -7.09 4.60 -6.41
N ARG A 68 -7.95 5.31 -7.15
CA ARG A 68 -9.31 4.85 -7.43
C ARG A 68 -9.23 3.36 -7.76
N PRO A 69 -10.06 2.49 -7.18
CA PRO A 69 -10.22 1.16 -7.74
C PRO A 69 -10.50 1.36 -9.23
N LEU A 70 -9.77 0.63 -10.07
CA LEU A 70 -10.24 0.32 -11.41
C LEU A 70 -11.56 -0.43 -11.21
N VAL A 71 -12.64 0.32 -10.99
CA VAL A 71 -13.96 -0.15 -11.37
C VAL A 71 -13.75 -0.55 -12.83
N PRO A 72 -13.96 -1.83 -13.20
CA PRO A 72 -13.99 -2.17 -14.61
C PRO A 72 -14.99 -1.21 -15.24
N ASP A 73 -14.57 -0.55 -16.32
CA ASP A 73 -15.36 0.42 -17.10
C ASP A 73 -16.62 -0.22 -17.73
N GLU A 74 -17.03 -1.39 -17.29
CA GLU A 74 -18.13 -2.21 -17.80
C GLU A 74 -19.49 -1.92 -17.13
N ILE A 75 -19.59 -0.93 -16.23
CA ILE A 75 -20.87 -0.61 -15.55
C ILE A 75 -21.21 0.90 -15.59
N LEU A 76 -20.71 1.68 -16.55
CA LEU A 76 -21.02 3.13 -16.61
C LEU A 76 -21.71 3.62 -17.87
N PHE A 77 -21.89 2.77 -18.88
CA PHE A 77 -22.71 3.13 -20.06
C PHE A 77 -23.55 1.93 -20.51
N PRO A 78 -24.75 1.68 -19.92
CA PRO A 78 -25.78 1.01 -20.69
C PRO A 78 -26.14 1.91 -21.88
N ASP A 79 -26.04 1.31 -23.06
CA ASP A 79 -26.49 1.76 -24.38
C ASP A 79 -27.73 2.68 -24.32
N GLU A 80 -27.60 3.91 -24.80
CA GLU A 80 -28.68 4.75 -25.34
C GLU A 80 -28.17 5.58 -26.53
#